data_AF-A0A3D3F022-F1
#
_entry.id   AF-A0A3D3F022-F1
#
_cell.length_a   1.000
_cell.length_b   1.000
_cell.length_c   1.000
_cell.angle_alpha   90.00
_cell.angle_beta   90.00
_cell.angle_gamma   90.00
#
_symmetry.space_group_name_H-M   'P 1'
#
loop_
_entity.id
_entity.type
_entity.pdbx_description
1 polymer ?
#
loop_
_entity_poly.entity_id
_entity_poly.type
_entity_poly.pdbx_seq_one_letter_code
_entity_poly.pdbx_strand_id
1 'polypeptide(L)'
;MIEYLEKSVNINPDPRIALSIAGHYNGVKSWSKVIQYSTIVLSAEPNNSDARILRGVAYYQQKNYTAAKADLERLTSDPKYGNQAQAILKAIK
;
A
#
# COMPACT_ATOMS: atom_id res chain seq x y z
N MET A 1 -13.53 16.61 -1.10
CA MET A 1 -13.08 15.81 -2.27
C MET A 1 -12.77 14.37 -1.88
N ILE A 2 -11.85 14.13 -0.94
CA ILE A 2 -11.49 12.75 -0.53
C ILE A 2 -12.68 11.96 0.02
N GLU A 3 -13.55 12.57 0.83
CA GLU A 3 -14.74 11.91 1.40
C GLU A 3 -15.72 11.37 0.34
N TYR A 4 -15.86 12.07 -0.80
CA TYR A 4 -16.69 11.60 -1.90
C TYR A 4 -16.08 10.36 -2.56
N LEU A 5 -14.75 10.35 -2.73
CA LEU A 5 -14.02 9.21 -3.27
C LEU A 5 -14.10 8.01 -2.32
N GLU A 6 -14.02 8.22 -1.00
CA GLU A 6 -14.22 7.15 0.00
C GLU A 6 -15.62 6.55 -0.07
N LYS A 7 -16.66 7.39 -0.16
CA LYS A 7 -18.03 6.90 -0.33
C LYS A 7 -18.19 6.12 -1.64
N SER A 8 -17.63 6.64 -2.74
CA SER A 8 -17.70 6.00 -4.04
C SER A 8 -17.05 4.62 -4.04
N VAL A 9 -15.82 4.51 -3.51
CA VAL A 9 -15.08 3.24 -3.51
C VAL A 9 -15.71 2.18 -2.59
N ASN A 10 -16.43 2.60 -1.56
CA ASN A 10 -17.17 1.68 -0.68
C ASN A 10 -18.43 1.11 -1.34
N ILE A 11 -19.03 1.83 -2.30
CA ILE A 11 -20.22 1.36 -3.03
C ILE A 11 -19.79 0.53 -4.24
N ASN A 12 -18.81 1.01 -5.00
CA ASN A 12 -18.24 0.31 -6.14
C ASN A 12 -16.71 0.36 -6.06
N PRO A 13 -16.06 -0.74 -5.63
CA PRO A 13 -14.61 -0.79 -5.46
C PRO A 13 -13.87 -0.66 -6.81
N ASP A 14 -13.50 0.57 -7.17
CA ASP A 14 -12.60 0.83 -8.29
C ASP A 14 -11.14 0.88 -7.78
N PRO A 15 -10.25 -0.02 -8.24
CA PRO A 15 -8.86 -0.05 -7.82
C PRO A 15 -8.09 1.24 -8.15
N ARG A 16 -8.44 1.96 -9.22
CA ARG A 16 -7.78 3.23 -9.57
C ARG A 16 -8.12 4.33 -8.57
N ILE A 17 -9.38 4.38 -8.15
CA ILE A 17 -9.84 5.32 -7.10
C ILE A 17 -9.22 4.92 -5.76
N ALA A 18 -9.25 3.63 -5.41
CA ALA A 18 -8.65 3.12 -4.19
C ALA A 18 -7.14 3.44 -4.10
N LEU A 19 -6.40 3.29 -5.19
CA LEU A 19 -4.97 3.62 -5.24
C LEU A 19 -4.72 5.13 -5.01
N SER A 20 -5.56 5.97 -5.60
CA SER A 20 -5.49 7.43 -5.40
C SER A 20 -5.76 7.82 -3.94
N ILE A 21 -6.76 7.17 -3.31
CA ILE A 21 -7.08 7.38 -1.88
C ILE A 21 -5.93 6.87 -0.99
N ALA A 22 -5.35 5.71 -1.29
CA ALA A 22 -4.19 5.18 -0.57
C ALA A 22 -2.99 6.14 -0.65
N GLY A 23 -2.71 6.70 -1.82
CA GLY A 23 -1.66 7.70 -2.01
C GLY A 23 -1.90 8.98 -1.19
N HIS A 24 -3.14 9.48 -1.17
CA HIS A 24 -3.52 10.62 -0.33
C HIS A 24 -3.26 10.34 1.16
N TYR A 25 -3.72 9.19 1.65
CA TYR A 25 -3.52 8.81 3.05
C TYR A 25 -2.08 8.52 3.43
N ASN A 26 -1.26 8.07 2.48
CA ASN A 26 0.17 7.94 2.68
C ASN A 26 0.84 9.30 2.90
N GLY A 27 0.43 10.33 2.15
CA GLY A 27 0.91 11.71 2.32
C GLY A 27 0.59 12.29 3.70
N VAL A 28 -0.60 12.01 4.24
CA VAL A 28 -1.02 12.44 5.59
C VAL A 28 -0.69 11.42 6.70
N LYS A 29 0.10 10.38 6.38
CA LYS A 29 0.57 9.35 7.32
C LYS A 29 -0.54 8.57 8.04
N SER A 30 -1.72 8.46 7.43
CA SER A 30 -2.82 7.65 7.95
C SER A 30 -2.65 6.18 7.53
N TRP A 31 -1.73 5.48 8.19
CA TRP A 31 -1.28 4.15 7.78
C TRP A 31 -2.42 3.12 7.72
N SER A 32 -3.39 3.18 8.63
CA SER A 32 -4.52 2.24 8.64
C SER A 32 -5.39 2.39 7.39
N LYS A 33 -5.62 3.63 6.95
CA LYS A 33 -6.34 3.89 5.70
C LYS A 33 -5.51 3.49 4.48
N VAL A 34 -4.20 3.73 4.49
CA VAL A 34 -3.31 3.23 3.42
C VAL A 34 -3.45 1.71 3.27
N ILE A 35 -3.41 0.97 4.38
CA ILE A 35 -3.55 -0.49 4.36
C ILE A 35 -4.91 -0.91 3.80
N GLN A 36 -6.00 -0.28 4.27
CA GLN A 36 -7.36 -0.58 3.81
C GLN A 36 -7.49 -0.39 2.29
N TYR A 37 -7.15 0.78 1.78
CA TYR A 37 -7.36 1.09 0.37
C TYR A 37 -6.37 0.37 -0.55
N SER A 38 -5.11 0.22 -0.13
CA SER A 38 -4.14 -0.60 -0.89
C SER A 38 -4.56 -2.07 -0.95
N THR A 39 -5.24 -2.58 0.08
CA THR A 39 -5.79 -3.95 0.07
C THR A 39 -6.93 -4.09 -0.94
N ILE A 40 -7.79 -3.09 -1.07
CA ILE A 40 -8.82 -3.07 -2.13
C ILE A 40 -8.17 -3.17 -3.51
N VAL A 41 -7.12 -2.37 -3.76
CA VAL A 41 -6.37 -2.43 -5.03
C VAL A 41 -5.81 -3.83 -5.26
N LEU A 42 -5.11 -4.40 -4.27
CA LEU A 42 -4.44 -5.70 -4.41
C LEU A 42 -5.41 -6.88 -4.51
N SER A 43 -6.65 -6.74 -4.04
CA SER A 43 -7.70 -7.74 -4.26
C SER A 43 -8.16 -7.79 -5.73
N ALA A 44 -8.19 -6.64 -6.42
CA ALA A 44 -8.55 -6.55 -7.83
C ALA A 44 -7.33 -6.76 -8.76
N GLU A 45 -6.18 -6.24 -8.35
CA GLU A 45 -4.92 -6.23 -9.10
C GLU A 45 -3.78 -6.78 -8.22
N PRO A 46 -3.68 -8.11 -8.07
CA PRO A 46 -2.70 -8.72 -7.18
C PRO A 46 -1.24 -8.39 -7.52
N ASN A 47 -0.95 -7.96 -8.75
CA ASN A 47 0.39 -7.62 -9.20
C ASN A 47 0.68 -6.10 -9.20
N ASN A 48 -0.22 -5.28 -8.63
CA ASN A 48 -0.01 -3.83 -8.59
C ASN A 48 1.12 -3.47 -7.60
N SER A 49 2.29 -3.10 -8.15
CA SER A 49 3.47 -2.75 -7.35
C SER A 49 3.28 -1.48 -6.53
N ASP A 50 2.54 -0.49 -7.04
CA ASP A 50 2.28 0.79 -6.36
C ASP A 50 1.46 0.57 -5.07
N ALA A 51 0.39 -0.22 -5.15
CA ALA A 51 -0.42 -0.57 -3.98
C ALA A 51 0.39 -1.40 -2.97
N ARG A 52 1.21 -2.33 -3.46
CA ARG A 52 2.03 -3.19 -2.61
C ARG A 52 3.10 -2.42 -1.84
N ILE A 53 3.78 -1.46 -2.48
CA ILE A 53 4.79 -0.66 -1.75
C ILE A 53 4.11 0.25 -0.72
N LEU A 54 2.96 0.85 -1.05
CA LEU A 54 2.20 1.67 -0.11
C LEU A 54 1.78 0.87 1.12
N ARG A 55 1.25 -0.34 0.91
CA ARG A 55 0.83 -1.23 2.00
C ARG A 55 2.02 -1.74 2.82
N GLY A 56 3.10 -2.16 2.17
CA GLY A 56 4.32 -2.61 2.85
C GLY A 56 4.95 -1.53 3.73
N VAL A 57 5.03 -0.29 3.21
CA VAL A 57 5.51 0.88 3.98
C VAL A 57 4.57 1.17 5.15
N ALA A 58 3.25 1.17 4.93
CA ALA A 58 2.28 1.42 5.98
C ALA A 58 2.35 0.37 7.10
N TYR A 59 2.51 -0.91 6.77
CA TYR A 59 2.73 -1.97 7.78
C TYR A 59 4.04 -1.76 8.53
N TYR A 60 5.12 -1.38 7.84
CA TYR A 60 6.39 -1.06 8.48
C TYR A 60 6.25 0.07 9.50
N GLN A 61 5.54 1.15 9.13
CA GLN A 61 5.29 2.29 10.03
C GLN A 61 4.42 1.92 11.23
N GLN A 62 3.52 0.96 11.07
CA GLN A 62 2.74 0.40 12.19
C GLN A 62 3.50 -0.65 13.01
N LYS A 63 4.78 -0.89 12.71
CA LYS A 63 5.60 -1.96 13.33
C LYS A 63 5.04 -3.37 13.11
N ASN A 64 4.14 -3.53 12.14
CA ASN A 64 3.68 -4.85 11.70
C ASN A 64 4.69 -5.42 10.69
N TYR A 65 5.85 -5.80 11.22
CA TYR A 65 6.98 -6.23 10.44
C TYR A 65 6.72 -7.51 9.64
N THR A 66 5.90 -8.42 10.17
CA THR A 66 5.53 -9.65 9.46
C THR A 66 4.78 -9.34 8.17
N ALA A 67 3.75 -8.49 8.23
CA ALA A 67 3.00 -8.10 7.05
C ALA A 67 3.82 -7.21 6.10
N ALA A 68 4.67 -6.33 6.66
CA ALA A 68 5.58 -5.51 5.87
C ALA A 68 6.56 -6.38 5.06
N LYS A 69 7.19 -7.38 5.69
CA LYS A 69 8.10 -8.30 4.99
C LYS A 69 7.39 -9.02 3.83
N ALA A 70 6.20 -9.56 4.08
CA ALA A 70 5.42 -10.27 3.06
C ALA A 70 5.13 -9.42 1.81
N ASP A 71 4.80 -8.14 1.97
CA ASP A 71 4.57 -7.23 0.84
C ASP A 71 5.88 -6.79 0.18
N LEU A 72 6.92 -6.47 0.96
CA LEU A 72 8.18 -5.92 0.44
C LEU A 72 9.04 -6.98 -0.27
N GLU A 73 9.04 -8.23 0.19
CA GLU A 73 9.78 -9.33 -0.43
C GLU A 73 9.35 -9.55 -1.89
N ARG A 74 8.04 -9.41 -2.16
CA ARG A 74 7.48 -9.50 -3.51
C ARG A 74 7.94 -8.40 -4.46
N LEU A 75 8.47 -7.31 -3.93
CA LEU A 75 8.96 -6.17 -4.71
C LEU A 75 10.47 -6.20 -4.93
N THR A 76 11.20 -7.14 -4.34
CA THR A 76 12.69 -7.14 -4.39
C THR A 76 13.27 -7.20 -5.80
N SER A 77 12.56 -7.80 -6.75
CA SER A 77 12.92 -7.85 -8.18
C SER A 77 12.22 -6.78 -9.04
N ASP A 78 11.41 -5.90 -8.43
CA ASP A 78 10.69 -4.85 -9.14
C ASP A 78 11.66 -3.71 -9.52
N PRO A 79 11.75 -3.30 -10.81
CA PRO A 79 12.68 -2.26 -11.24
C PRO A 79 12.44 -0.89 -10.60
N LYS A 80 11.21 -0.60 -10.20
CA LYS A 80 10.79 0.68 -9.62
C LYS A 80 10.97 0.71 -8.11
N TYR A 81 10.62 -0.38 -7.42
CA TYR A 81 10.56 -0.43 -5.95
C TYR A 81 11.54 -1.39 -5.28
N GLY A 82 12.27 -2.21 -6.02
CA GLY A 82 13.16 -3.23 -5.45
C GLY A 82 14.22 -2.67 -4.51
N ASN A 83 14.88 -1.58 -4.89
CA ASN A 83 15.89 -0.94 -4.03
C ASN A 83 15.26 -0.39 -2.72
N GLN A 84 14.09 0.24 -2.82
CA GLN A 84 13.37 0.76 -1.66
C GLN A 84 12.89 -0.38 -0.75
N ALA A 85 12.33 -1.43 -1.32
CA ALA A 85 11.84 -2.59 -0.58
C ALA A 85 12.98 -3.29 0.17
N GLN A 86 14.12 -3.51 -0.49
CA GLN A 86 15.30 -4.07 0.15
C GLN A 86 15.84 -3.20 1.29
N ALA A 87 15.85 -1.87 1.11
CA ALA A 87 16.28 -0.95 2.16
C ALA A 87 15.40 -1.05 3.42
N ILE A 88 14.08 -1.12 3.25
CA ILE A 88 13.14 -1.28 4.36
C ILE A 88 13.28 -2.67 5.00
N LEU A 89 13.39 -3.73 4.21
CA LEU A 89 13.59 -5.10 4.70
C LEU A 89 14.84 -5.21 5.59
N LYS A 90 15.95 -4.57 5.20
CA LYS A 90 17.18 -4.53 6.02
C LYS A 90 17.00 -3.74 7.32
N ALA A 91 16.12 -2.74 7.34
CA ALA A 91 15.82 -1.96 8.53
C ALA A 91 14.92 -2.72 9.52
N ILE A 92 14.23 -3.77 9.07
CA ILE A 92 13.47 -4.67 9.93
C ILE A 92 14.44 -5.73 10.48
N LYS A 93 14.89 -5.51 11.73
CA LYS A 93 15.73 -6.46 12.46
C LYS A 93 15.01 -7.77 12.76
#